data_AF-A0A328SW12-F1
#
_entry.id   AF-A0A328SW12-F1
#
_cell.length_a   1.000
_cell.length_b   1.000
_cell.length_c   1.000
_cell.angle_alpha   90.00
_cell.angle_beta   90.00
_cell.angle_gamma   90.00
#
_symmetry.space_group_name_H-M   'P 1'
#
loop_
_entity.id
_entity.type
_entity.pdbx_description
1 polymer ?
#
loop_
_entity_poly.entity_id
_entity_poly.type
_entity_poly.pdbx_seq_one_letter_code
_entity_poly.pdbx_strand_id
1 'polypeptide(L)'
;KALPAPEDDAYVRHVYEPPQGETEQTLASIWEELLGVDKVGRNDNFFELGGNSLMAVRLLSRLQSSLNVNIELSKIYNNQALKHFAKEVLISLVMQEFDQDDLLGFISMEDSK
;
A
#
# COMPACT_ATOMS: atom_id res chain seq x y z
N LYS A 1 -27.69 27.74 -23.60
CA LYS A 1 -26.25 28.04 -23.39
C LYS A 1 -25.61 26.74 -22.96
N ALA A 2 -24.74 26.16 -23.78
CA ALA A 2 -24.12 24.86 -23.52
C ALA A 2 -23.01 25.01 -22.47
N LEU A 3 -22.87 23.99 -21.62
CA LEU A 3 -21.78 23.86 -20.68
C LEU A 3 -20.46 23.65 -21.46
N PRO A 4 -19.33 24.28 -21.05
CA PRO A 4 -18.04 24.01 -21.65
C PRO A 4 -17.64 22.55 -21.41
N ALA A 5 -17.05 21.91 -22.41
CA ALA A 5 -16.48 20.57 -22.27
C ALA A 5 -15.35 20.61 -21.21
N PRO A 6 -15.24 19.61 -20.32
CA PRO A 6 -14.09 19.53 -19.44
C PRO A 6 -12.84 19.43 -20.29
N GLU A 7 -11.91 20.36 -20.09
CA GLU A 7 -10.55 20.25 -20.62
C GLU A 7 -9.96 18.96 -20.05
N ASP A 8 -9.26 18.16 -20.87
CA ASP A 8 -8.67 16.87 -20.47
C ASP A 8 -7.70 16.99 -19.28
N ASP A 9 -7.38 18.22 -18.89
CA ASP A 9 -6.57 18.64 -17.75
C ASP A 9 -7.36 18.67 -16.42
N ALA A 10 -8.67 18.38 -16.45
CA ALA A 10 -9.53 18.34 -15.26
C ALA A 10 -9.24 17.14 -14.32
N TYR A 11 -8.41 16.19 -14.75
CA TYR A 11 -7.82 15.20 -13.86
C TYR A 11 -6.50 15.76 -13.35
N VAL A 12 -6.47 16.18 -12.08
CA VAL A 12 -5.24 16.50 -11.36
C VAL A 12 -4.40 15.22 -11.27
N ARG A 13 -3.68 14.87 -12.34
CA ARG A 13 -2.59 13.91 -12.25
C ARG A 13 -1.48 14.63 -11.52
N HIS A 14 -1.21 14.18 -10.29
CA HIS A 14 -0.01 14.59 -9.58
C HIS A 14 1.20 14.46 -10.52
N VAL A 15 2.13 15.42 -10.45
CA VAL A 15 3.38 15.33 -11.21
C VAL A 15 4.02 13.98 -10.88
N TYR A 16 4.30 13.19 -11.90
CA TYR A 16 4.88 11.87 -11.73
C TYR A 16 6.17 11.96 -10.91
N GLU A 17 6.20 11.24 -9.80
CA GLU A 17 7.38 11.05 -8.97
C GLU A 17 7.61 9.54 -8.82
N PRO A 18 8.79 9.02 -9.16
CA PRO A 18 9.01 7.58 -9.22
C PRO A 18 8.96 6.90 -7.84
N PRO A 19 8.54 5.62 -7.77
CA PRO A 19 8.65 4.81 -6.56
C PRO A 19 10.08 4.77 -6.00
N GLN A 20 10.21 4.87 -4.68
CA GLN A 20 11.49 4.91 -3.98
C GLN A 20 11.69 3.67 -3.08
N GLY A 21 12.83 3.01 -3.24
CA GLY A 21 13.15 1.79 -2.50
C GLY A 21 12.41 0.55 -3.01
N GLU A 22 12.79 -0.60 -2.49
CA GLU A 22 12.34 -1.91 -2.97
C GLU A 22 10.83 -2.14 -2.76
N THR A 23 10.30 -1.72 -1.61
CA THR A 23 8.87 -1.91 -1.29
C THR A 23 7.96 -1.06 -2.17
N GLU A 24 8.26 0.23 -2.37
CA GLU A 24 7.44 1.07 -3.27
C GLU A 24 7.52 0.54 -4.71
N GLN A 25 8.71 0.11 -5.18
CA GLN A 25 8.89 -0.45 -6.53
C GLN A 25 8.09 -1.74 -6.73
N THR A 26 8.18 -2.67 -5.78
CA THR A 26 7.43 -3.95 -5.84
C THR A 26 5.92 -3.69 -5.85
N LEU A 27 5.45 -2.77 -4.99
CA LEU A 27 4.03 -2.41 -4.95
C LEU A 27 3.58 -1.70 -6.24
N ALA A 28 4.40 -0.81 -6.80
CA ALA A 28 4.11 -0.14 -8.06
C ALA A 28 3.90 -1.16 -9.18
N SER A 29 4.78 -2.16 -9.33
CA SER A 29 4.63 -3.19 -10.35
C SER A 29 3.35 -4.02 -10.14
N ILE A 30 3.00 -4.37 -8.89
CA ILE A 30 1.73 -5.07 -8.62
C ILE A 30 0.53 -4.17 -8.98
N TRP A 31 0.60 -2.88 -8.70
CA TRP A 31 -0.46 -1.93 -9.02
C TRP A 31 -0.61 -1.75 -10.53
N GLU A 32 0.49 -1.60 -11.27
CA GLU A 32 0.52 -1.52 -12.74
C GLU A 32 -0.16 -2.74 -13.37
N GLU A 33 0.17 -3.95 -12.91
CA GLU A 33 -0.46 -5.18 -13.37
C GLU A 33 -1.95 -5.28 -13.03
N LEU A 34 -2.34 -4.89 -11.81
CA LEU A 34 -3.72 -4.99 -11.36
C LEU A 34 -4.61 -3.95 -12.05
N LEU A 35 -4.14 -2.71 -12.12
CA LEU A 35 -4.87 -1.54 -12.63
C LEU A 35 -4.80 -1.44 -14.16
N GLY A 36 -3.84 -2.12 -14.80
CA GLY A 36 -3.62 -2.02 -16.24
C GLY A 36 -3.12 -0.64 -16.67
N VAL A 37 -2.26 -0.03 -15.86
CA VAL A 37 -1.67 1.29 -16.12
C VAL A 37 -0.18 1.15 -16.43
N ASP A 38 0.36 2.02 -17.27
CA ASP A 38 1.76 1.92 -17.74
C ASP A 38 2.78 2.24 -16.64
N LYS A 39 2.46 3.19 -15.76
CA LYS A 39 3.35 3.64 -14.68
C LYS A 39 2.55 4.07 -13.46
N VAL A 40 3.01 3.68 -12.29
CA VAL A 40 2.52 4.18 -11.00
C VAL A 40 3.59 5.04 -10.34
N GLY A 41 3.24 6.29 -10.05
CA GLY A 41 4.02 7.21 -9.24
C GLY A 41 3.78 7.00 -7.75
N ARG A 42 4.74 7.40 -6.93
CA ARG A 42 4.66 7.21 -5.47
C ARG A 42 3.55 8.01 -4.77
N ASN A 43 3.09 9.08 -5.40
CA ASN A 43 2.01 9.92 -4.92
C ASN A 43 0.65 9.51 -5.50
N ASP A 44 0.62 8.53 -6.40
CA ASP A 44 -0.62 8.12 -7.05
C ASP A 44 -1.51 7.36 -6.08
N ASN A 45 -2.80 7.66 -6.17
CA ASN A 45 -3.84 7.07 -5.34
C ASN A 45 -4.42 5.84 -6.03
N PHE A 46 -4.44 4.70 -5.32
CA PHE A 46 -4.96 3.43 -5.83
C PHE A 46 -6.37 3.54 -6.44
N PHE A 47 -7.27 4.27 -5.77
CA PHE A 47 -8.67 4.40 -6.18
C PHE A 47 -8.86 5.42 -7.30
N GLU A 48 -8.04 6.47 -7.34
CA GLU A 48 -8.04 7.44 -8.44
C GLU A 48 -7.49 6.84 -9.74
N LEU A 49 -6.60 5.85 -9.63
CA LEU A 49 -6.13 5.03 -10.76
C LEU A 49 -7.14 3.96 -11.21
N GLY A 50 -8.33 3.90 -10.61
CA GLY A 50 -9.39 2.94 -10.99
C GLY A 50 -9.45 1.68 -10.11
N GLY A 51 -8.69 1.63 -9.02
CA GLY A 51 -8.73 0.55 -8.05
C GLY A 51 -10.09 0.44 -7.35
N ASN A 52 -10.42 -0.78 -6.91
CA ASN A 52 -11.65 -1.08 -6.20
C ASN A 52 -11.43 -2.15 -5.13
N SER A 53 -12.46 -2.46 -4.33
CA SER A 53 -12.36 -3.39 -3.20
C SER A 53 -11.91 -4.79 -3.62
N LEU A 54 -12.35 -5.29 -4.78
CA LEU A 54 -11.93 -6.61 -5.26
C LEU A 54 -10.44 -6.62 -5.63
N MET A 55 -9.96 -5.55 -6.25
CA MET A 55 -8.54 -5.41 -6.60
C MET A 55 -7.69 -5.23 -5.34
N ALA A 56 -8.18 -4.48 -4.35
CA ALA A 56 -7.54 -4.35 -3.05
C ALA A 56 -7.43 -5.72 -2.35
N VAL A 57 -8.49 -6.52 -2.32
CA VAL A 57 -8.44 -7.89 -1.77
C VAL A 57 -7.42 -8.75 -2.52
N ARG A 58 -7.36 -8.67 -3.86
CA ARG A 58 -6.35 -9.40 -4.66
C ARG A 58 -4.92 -8.95 -4.34
N LEU A 59 -4.69 -7.64 -4.18
CA LEU A 59 -3.42 -7.08 -3.75
C LEU A 59 -3.01 -7.65 -2.39
N LEU A 60 -3.91 -7.62 -1.40
CA LEU A 60 -3.65 -8.15 -0.07
C LEU A 60 -3.32 -9.65 -0.08
N SER A 61 -4.06 -10.46 -0.84
CA SER A 61 -3.75 -11.88 -1.00
C SER A 61 -2.37 -12.13 -1.63
N ARG A 62 -1.95 -11.29 -2.60
CA ARG A 62 -0.60 -11.37 -3.19
C ARG A 62 0.47 -11.01 -2.15
N LEU A 63 0.26 -9.97 -1.35
CA LEU A 63 1.20 -9.57 -0.29
C LEU A 63 1.34 -10.66 0.78
N GLN A 64 0.22 -11.27 1.18
CA GLN A 64 0.24 -12.40 2.09
C GLN A 64 1.01 -13.60 1.52
N SER A 65 0.83 -13.92 0.24
CA SER A 65 1.49 -15.08 -0.38
C SER A 65 2.97 -14.86 -0.69
N SER A 66 3.37 -13.61 -0.99
CA SER A 66 4.74 -13.28 -1.43
C SER A 66 5.65 -12.78 -0.31
N LEU A 67 5.10 -12.01 0.63
CA LEU A 67 5.84 -11.36 1.70
C LEU A 67 5.44 -11.88 3.09
N ASN A 68 4.49 -12.81 3.18
CA ASN A 68 3.88 -13.29 4.43
C ASN A 68 3.24 -12.17 5.26
N VAL A 69 2.89 -11.03 4.66
CA VAL A 69 2.33 -9.88 5.37
C VAL A 69 0.81 -9.93 5.33
N ASN A 70 0.18 -9.84 6.51
CA ASN A 70 -1.26 -9.66 6.62
C ASN A 70 -1.59 -8.19 6.90
N ILE A 71 -2.27 -7.54 5.95
CA ILE A 71 -2.66 -6.14 6.05
C ILE A 71 -4.18 -6.06 5.97
N GLU A 72 -4.79 -5.31 6.89
CA GLU A 72 -6.22 -5.06 6.85
C GLU A 72 -6.61 -4.17 5.67
N LEU A 73 -7.78 -4.47 5.08
CA LEU A 73 -8.33 -3.63 4.02
C LEU A 73 -8.55 -2.17 4.45
N SER A 74 -8.82 -1.93 5.75
CA SER A 74 -8.92 -0.59 6.32
C SER A 74 -7.68 0.28 6.03
N LYS A 75 -6.49 -0.33 5.95
CA LYS A 75 -5.21 0.38 5.75
C LYS A 75 -5.05 0.95 4.35
N ILE A 76 -5.54 0.27 3.30
CA ILE A 76 -5.49 0.83 1.94
C ILE A 76 -6.46 2.01 1.79
N TYR A 77 -7.63 1.96 2.43
CA TYR A 77 -8.59 3.06 2.42
C TYR A 77 -8.08 4.30 3.17
N ASN A 78 -7.31 4.11 4.24
CA ASN A 78 -6.72 5.21 5.00
C ASN A 78 -5.40 5.73 4.39
N ASN A 79 -4.68 4.89 3.63
CA ASN A 79 -3.38 5.19 3.05
C ASN A 79 -3.38 4.97 1.53
N GLN A 80 -4.16 5.78 0.82
CA GLN A 80 -4.50 5.51 -0.59
C GLN A 80 -3.34 5.77 -1.56
N ALA A 81 -2.36 6.60 -1.19
CA ALA A 81 -1.17 6.85 -2.00
C ALA A 81 -0.13 5.73 -1.86
N LEU A 82 0.53 5.35 -2.96
CA LEU A 82 1.53 4.26 -2.98
C LEU A 82 2.54 4.37 -1.84
N LYS A 83 3.16 5.54 -1.64
CA LYS A 83 4.17 5.76 -0.58
C LYS A 83 3.63 5.56 0.84
N HIS A 84 2.34 5.84 1.08
CA HIS A 84 1.73 5.67 2.39
C HIS A 84 1.38 4.20 2.63
N PHE A 85 0.85 3.53 1.61
CA PHE A 85 0.58 2.10 1.69
C PHE A 85 1.88 1.29 1.87
N ALA A 86 2.95 1.66 1.17
CA ALA A 86 4.27 1.06 1.33
C ALA A 86 4.81 1.14 2.77
N LYS A 87 4.56 2.26 3.47
CA LYS A 87 4.91 2.40 4.88
C LYS A 87 4.14 1.43 5.77
N GLU A 88 2.85 1.24 5.52
CA GLU A 88 2.06 0.25 6.27
C GLU A 88 2.59 -1.17 6.06
N VAL A 89 2.95 -1.52 4.81
CA VAL A 89 3.59 -2.80 4.50
C VAL A 89 4.90 -2.97 5.27
N LEU A 90 5.75 -1.93 5.27
CA LEU A 90 7.02 -1.94 6.01
C LEU A 90 6.81 -2.06 7.53
N ILE A 91 5.86 -1.33 8.11
CA ILE A 91 5.51 -1.44 9.53
C ILE A 91 5.07 -2.87 9.84
N SER A 92 4.19 -3.45 9.02
CA SER A 92 3.74 -4.82 9.22
C SER A 92 4.87 -5.84 9.11
N LEU A 93 5.81 -5.66 8.18
CA LEU A 93 7.02 -6.51 8.07
C LEU A 93 7.88 -6.44 9.33
N VAL A 94 8.14 -5.23 9.82
CA VAL A 94 8.97 -5.05 11.04
C VAL A 94 8.27 -5.63 12.26
N MET A 95 6.96 -5.44 12.40
CA MET A 95 6.20 -5.97 13.55
C MET A 95 6.11 -7.50 13.55
N GLN A 96 6.34 -8.17 12.43
CA GLN A 96 6.42 -9.65 12.38
C GLN A 96 7.72 -10.19 12.95
N GLU A 97 8.80 -9.41 12.98
CA GLU A 97 10.07 -9.81 13.60
C GLU A 97 10.02 -9.75 15.13
N PHE A 98 9.01 -9.08 15.69
CA PHE A 98 8.76 -9.02 17.12
C PHE A 98 7.56 -9.92 17.45
N ASP A 99 7.81 -11.23 17.60
CA ASP A 99 6.75 -12.14 18.01
C ASP A 99 6.26 -11.80 19.42
N GLN A 100 4.97 -12.05 19.71
CA GLN A 100 4.44 -11.86 21.08
C GLN A 100 5.19 -12.74 22.09
N ASP A 101 5.68 -13.90 21.65
CA ASP A 101 6.46 -14.82 22.45
C ASP A 101 7.81 -14.22 22.88
N ASP A 102 8.45 -13.41 22.02
CA ASP A 102 9.68 -12.70 22.40
C ASP A 102 9.39 -11.65 23.49
N LEU A 103 8.31 -10.88 23.34
CA LEU A 103 7.89 -9.87 24.32
C LEU A 103 7.43 -10.48 25.66
N LEU A 104 6.72 -11.61 25.64
CA LEU A 104 6.31 -12.32 26.85
C LEU A 104 7.50 -12.95 27.58
N GLY A 105 8.53 -13.38 26.85
CA GLY A 105 9.79 -13.85 27.40
C GLY A 105 10.53 -12.76 28.19
N PHE A 106 10.59 -11.54 27.65
CA PHE A 106 11.21 -10.40 28.33
C PHE A 106 10.44 -9.93 29.57
N ILE A 107 9.10 -9.90 29.51
CA ILE A 107 8.26 -9.50 30.64
C ILE A 107 8.28 -10.57 31.76
N SER A 108 8.23 -11.86 31.41
CA SER A 108 8.27 -12.95 32.40
C SER A 108 9.58 -13.04 33.18
N MET A 109 10.70 -12.59 32.59
CA MET A 109 11.99 -12.55 33.29
C MET A 109 12.09 -11.41 34.31
N GLU A 110 11.29 -10.35 34.16
CA GLU A 110 11.31 -9.18 35.05
C GLU A 110 10.51 -9.41 36.33
N ASP A 111 9.40 -10.17 36.25
CA ASP A 111 8.55 -10.54 37.38
C ASP A 111 9.15 -11.64 38.30
N SER A 112 10.31 -12.20 37.94
CA SER A 112 11.00 -13.25 38.72
C SER A 112 12.10 -12.72 39.65
N LYS A 113 12.21 -11.40 39.84
CA LYS A 113 13.14 -10.76 40.78
C LYS A 113 12.51 -10.30 42.10
#